data_AF-R5GW29-F1
#
_entry.id   AF-R5GW29-F1
#
_cell.length_a   1.000
_cell.length_b   1.000
_cell.length_c   1.000
_cell.angle_alpha   90.00
_cell.angle_beta   90.00
_cell.angle_gamma   90.00
#
_symmetry.space_group_name_H-M   'P 1'
#
loop_
_entity.id
_entity.type
_entity.pdbx_description
1 polymer ?
#
loop_
_entity_poly.entity_id
_entity_poly.type
_entity_poly.pdbx_seq_one_letter_code
_entity_poly.pdbx_strand_id
1 'polypeptide(L)'
;MLFTFTPLAEREKYALESAGVTVVALTPPESIQNYARIYGTVATVFSGLEAGAEAAANAEQSLQEAARGVKLGNFVYITPKLTAAGAGTFENAVLSLCGTNMCTSDGYCETFDDITDAPDYIIVSDELTEADITGSDVFSNIAADAEIIFVSSARFERPSARLADVFTAIENALSGAQQTAE
;
A
#
# COMPACT_ATOMS: atom_id res chain seq x y z
N MET A 1 -17.65 -18.48 12.17
CA MET A 1 -16.25 -18.33 11.74
C MET A 1 -15.84 -16.88 11.87
N LEU A 2 -14.61 -16.61 12.27
CA LEU A 2 -14.05 -15.28 12.45
C LEU A 2 -12.70 -15.19 11.74
N PHE A 3 -12.56 -14.22 10.83
CA PHE A 3 -11.27 -13.82 10.29
C PHE A 3 -10.78 -12.59 11.06
N THR A 4 -9.51 -12.57 11.44
CA THR A 4 -8.92 -11.43 12.15
C THR A 4 -7.49 -11.21 11.75
N PHE A 5 -7.11 -9.94 11.55
CA PHE A 5 -5.72 -9.52 11.41
C PHE A 5 -5.06 -9.25 12.77
N THR A 6 -5.89 -8.99 13.79
CA THR A 6 -5.41 -8.71 15.14
C THR A 6 -5.26 -10.02 15.90
N PRO A 7 -4.10 -10.24 16.55
CA PRO A 7 -3.94 -11.35 17.48
C PRO A 7 -5.00 -11.27 18.58
N LEU A 8 -5.74 -12.36 18.79
CA LEU A 8 -6.67 -12.48 19.91
C LEU A 8 -5.92 -13.02 21.13
N ALA A 9 -6.29 -12.57 22.32
CA ALA A 9 -5.79 -13.18 23.53
C ALA A 9 -6.21 -14.66 23.59
N GLU A 10 -5.36 -15.53 24.16
CA GLU A 10 -5.64 -16.98 24.22
C GLU A 10 -7.00 -17.30 24.85
N ARG A 11 -7.38 -16.55 25.90
CA ARG A 11 -8.67 -16.67 26.57
C ARG A 11 -9.85 -16.37 25.62
N GLU A 12 -9.72 -15.35 24.77
CA GLU A 12 -10.77 -14.95 23.82
C GLU A 12 -10.89 -15.97 22.70
N LYS A 13 -9.74 -16.42 22.16
CA LYS A 13 -9.69 -17.49 21.16
C LYS A 13 -10.34 -18.76 21.69
N TYR A 14 -10.00 -19.18 22.91
CA TYR A 14 -10.59 -20.36 23.55
C TYR A 14 -12.11 -20.22 23.74
N ALA A 15 -12.58 -19.04 24.17
CA ALA A 15 -14.00 -18.80 24.35
C ALA A 15 -14.78 -18.90 23.02
N LEU A 16 -14.22 -18.33 21.94
CA LEU A 16 -14.79 -18.41 20.59
C LEU A 16 -14.81 -19.84 20.07
N GLU A 17 -13.68 -20.55 20.16
CA GLU A 17 -13.56 -21.93 19.68
C GLU A 17 -14.46 -22.88 20.48
N SER A 18 -14.58 -22.70 21.79
CA SER A 18 -15.51 -23.45 22.65
C SER A 18 -16.98 -23.19 22.31
N ALA A 19 -17.29 -22.02 21.75
CA ALA A 19 -18.61 -21.68 21.23
C ALA A 19 -18.84 -22.18 19.78
N GLY A 20 -17.90 -22.96 19.23
CA GLY A 20 -17.98 -23.48 17.86
C GLY A 20 -17.57 -22.49 16.78
N VAL A 21 -16.94 -21.36 17.14
CA VAL A 21 -16.44 -20.38 16.18
C VAL A 21 -15.00 -20.71 15.81
N THR A 22 -14.77 -21.16 14.57
CA THR A 22 -13.43 -21.26 13.99
C THR A 22 -12.82 -19.87 13.85
N VAL A 23 -11.65 -19.65 14.47
CA VAL A 23 -10.85 -18.43 14.35
C VAL A 23 -9.76 -18.65 13.32
N VAL A 24 -9.71 -17.80 12.29
CA VAL A 24 -8.68 -17.78 11.25
C VAL A 24 -7.88 -16.49 11.40
N ALA A 25 -6.63 -16.62 11.84
CA ALA A 25 -5.71 -15.50 11.94
C ALA A 25 -5.12 -15.20 10.55
N LEU A 26 -5.19 -13.95 10.15
CA LEU A 26 -4.59 -13.41 8.93
C LEU A 26 -3.42 -12.50 9.32
N THR A 27 -2.44 -12.38 8.43
CA THR A 27 -1.34 -11.42 8.57
C THR A 27 -1.64 -10.21 7.69
N PRO A 28 -1.52 -8.96 8.21
CA PRO A 28 -1.55 -7.77 7.37
C PRO A 28 -0.54 -7.91 6.22
N PRO A 29 -0.87 -7.46 5.01
CA PRO A 29 0.05 -7.64 3.90
C PRO A 29 1.22 -6.66 4.02
N GLU A 30 2.43 -7.14 3.79
CA GLU A 30 3.67 -6.36 3.67
C GLU A 30 4.27 -6.49 2.26
N SER A 31 3.63 -7.31 1.42
CA SER A 31 4.01 -7.62 0.06
C SER A 31 2.79 -7.98 -0.78
N ILE A 32 2.95 -7.98 -2.11
CA ILE A 32 1.92 -8.42 -3.04
C ILE A 32 1.54 -9.89 -2.80
N GLN A 33 2.52 -10.73 -2.46
CA GLN A 33 2.28 -12.14 -2.17
C GLN A 33 1.51 -12.33 -0.86
N ASN A 34 1.76 -11.50 0.16
CA ASN A 34 0.94 -11.53 1.38
C ASN A 34 -0.50 -11.07 1.12
N TYR A 35 -0.67 -10.04 0.30
CA TYR A 35 -1.99 -9.59 -0.15
C TYR A 35 -2.75 -10.71 -0.87
N ALA A 36 -2.14 -11.35 -1.86
CA ALA A 36 -2.72 -12.49 -2.56
C ALA A 36 -3.06 -13.66 -1.63
N ARG A 37 -2.19 -13.94 -0.65
CA ARG A 37 -2.42 -14.99 0.35
C ARG A 37 -3.66 -14.75 1.20
N ILE A 38 -4.03 -13.50 1.49
CA ILE A 38 -5.28 -13.19 2.22
C ILE A 38 -6.48 -13.71 1.42
N TYR A 39 -6.55 -13.40 0.13
CA TYR A 39 -7.60 -13.88 -0.76
C TYR A 39 -7.63 -15.40 -0.84
N GLY A 40 -6.46 -16.01 -1.03
CA GLY A 40 -6.35 -17.46 -1.08
C GLY A 40 -6.74 -18.15 0.22
N THR A 41 -6.43 -17.56 1.38
CA THR A 41 -6.80 -18.11 2.68
C THR A 41 -8.31 -18.07 2.87
N VAL A 42 -8.95 -16.94 2.57
CA VAL A 42 -10.41 -16.81 2.65
C VAL A 42 -11.09 -17.80 1.71
N ALA A 43 -10.67 -17.88 0.45
CA ALA A 43 -11.24 -18.81 -0.53
C ALA A 43 -10.99 -20.29 -0.16
N THR A 44 -9.82 -20.63 0.37
CA THR A 44 -9.52 -21.98 0.88
C THR A 44 -10.54 -22.41 1.92
N VAL A 45 -10.86 -21.51 2.84
CA VAL A 45 -11.73 -21.80 3.96
C VAL A 45 -13.18 -22.06 3.53
N PHE A 46 -13.67 -21.38 2.49
CA PHE A 46 -15.05 -21.53 2.01
C PHE A 46 -15.20 -22.55 0.88
N SER A 47 -14.18 -22.71 0.03
CA SER A 47 -14.29 -23.39 -1.26
C SER A 47 -13.18 -24.42 -1.52
N GLY A 48 -12.28 -24.64 -0.56
CA GLY A 48 -11.21 -25.63 -0.65
C GLY A 48 -9.93 -25.11 -1.32
N LEU A 49 -8.88 -25.94 -1.26
CA LEU A 49 -7.50 -25.56 -1.61
C LEU A 49 -7.33 -25.06 -3.05
N GLU A 50 -8.03 -25.67 -4.01
CA GLU A 50 -7.93 -25.30 -5.43
C GLU A 50 -8.47 -23.89 -5.68
N ALA A 51 -9.68 -23.60 -5.17
CA ALA A 51 -10.25 -22.26 -5.21
C ALA A 51 -9.39 -21.22 -4.46
N GLY A 52 -8.73 -21.65 -3.38
CA GLY A 52 -7.75 -20.84 -2.66
C GLY A 52 -6.55 -20.44 -3.51
N ALA A 53 -5.96 -21.39 -4.23
CA ALA A 53 -4.83 -21.13 -5.12
C ALA A 53 -5.22 -20.21 -6.27
N GLU A 54 -6.39 -20.44 -6.88
CA GLU A 54 -6.92 -19.61 -7.96
C GLU A 54 -7.19 -18.17 -7.47
N ALA A 55 -7.83 -18.00 -6.32
CA ALA A 55 -8.13 -16.68 -5.76
C ALA A 55 -6.86 -15.88 -5.44
N ALA A 56 -5.81 -16.54 -4.93
CA ALA A 56 -4.52 -15.89 -4.70
C ALA A 56 -3.87 -15.43 -6.02
N ALA A 57 -3.81 -16.32 -7.02
CA ALA A 57 -3.23 -15.99 -8.32
C ALA A 57 -3.99 -14.82 -8.99
N ASN A 58 -5.32 -14.85 -8.96
CA ASN A 58 -6.16 -13.80 -9.52
C ASN A 58 -5.97 -12.46 -8.81
N ALA A 59 -5.82 -12.45 -7.47
CA ALA A 59 -5.59 -11.23 -6.71
C ALA A 59 -4.22 -10.59 -7.02
N GLU A 60 -3.16 -11.40 -7.13
CA GLU A 60 -1.84 -10.92 -7.55
C GLU A 60 -1.88 -10.38 -8.98
N GLN A 61 -2.42 -11.16 -9.92
CA GLN A 61 -2.51 -10.78 -11.33
C GLN A 61 -3.32 -9.50 -11.52
N SER A 62 -4.48 -9.39 -10.88
CA SER A 62 -5.35 -8.20 -11.01
C SER A 62 -4.63 -6.93 -10.55
N LEU A 63 -3.83 -7.02 -9.50
CA LEU A 63 -3.08 -5.88 -8.98
C LEU A 63 -1.92 -5.50 -9.90
N GLN A 64 -1.20 -6.48 -10.43
CA GLN A 64 -0.14 -6.26 -11.43
C GLN A 64 -0.70 -5.66 -12.73
N GLU A 65 -1.88 -6.12 -13.18
CA GLU A 65 -2.57 -5.60 -14.34
C GLU A 65 -3.05 -4.16 -14.12
N ALA A 66 -3.55 -3.83 -12.92
CA ALA A 66 -3.95 -2.47 -12.60
C ALA A 66 -2.77 -1.48 -12.58
N ALA A 67 -1.58 -1.92 -12.18
CA ALA A 67 -0.37 -1.11 -12.25
C ALA A 67 0.21 -0.99 -13.67
N ARG A 68 -0.19 -1.89 -14.58
CA ARG A 68 0.44 -2.06 -15.89
C ARG A 68 0.24 -0.81 -16.75
N GLY A 69 1.35 -0.18 -17.12
CA GLY A 69 1.36 1.01 -17.98
C GLY A 69 1.49 2.32 -17.22
N VAL A 70 1.24 2.32 -15.91
CA VAL A 70 1.54 3.45 -15.03
C VAL A 70 3.06 3.55 -14.85
N LYS A 71 3.61 4.77 -14.98
CA LYS A 71 5.06 5.04 -14.91
C LYS A 71 5.33 6.17 -13.91
N LEU A 72 5.43 5.80 -12.64
CA LEU A 72 5.60 6.71 -11.50
C LEU A 72 7.06 7.18 -11.27
N GLY A 73 8.02 6.83 -12.12
CA GLY A 73 9.41 7.31 -11.97
C GLY A 73 10.00 6.98 -10.59
N ASN A 74 10.88 7.83 -10.09
CA ASN A 74 11.36 7.80 -8.71
C ASN A 74 10.35 8.48 -7.79
N PHE A 75 9.97 7.83 -6.69
CA PHE A 75 8.95 8.35 -5.79
C PHE A 75 9.30 8.22 -4.31
N VAL A 76 8.60 8.98 -3.48
CA VAL A 76 8.45 8.74 -2.04
C VAL A 76 6.96 8.76 -1.72
N TYR A 77 6.48 7.82 -0.89
CA TYR A 77 5.11 7.85 -0.39
C TYR A 77 5.04 8.33 1.05
N ILE A 78 4.25 9.36 1.33
CA ILE A 78 4.04 9.95 2.65
C ILE A 78 2.68 9.52 3.21
N THR A 79 2.72 8.83 4.35
CA THR A 79 1.55 8.30 5.06
C THR A 79 0.78 9.41 5.80
N PRO A 80 -0.46 9.17 6.28
CA PRO A 80 -1.19 10.12 7.12
C PRO A 80 -0.44 10.56 8.39
N LYS A 81 0.55 9.77 8.84
CA LYS A 81 1.36 10.07 10.03
C LYS A 81 2.57 10.95 9.72
N LEU A 82 2.68 11.47 8.50
CA LEU A 82 3.81 12.27 8.04
C LEU A 82 5.14 11.49 8.17
N THR A 83 5.11 10.22 7.77
CA THR A 83 6.28 9.35 7.63
C THR A 83 6.33 8.80 6.21
N ALA A 84 7.52 8.52 5.71
CA ALA A 84 7.67 7.94 4.38
C ALA A 84 7.69 6.40 4.44
N ALA A 85 6.98 5.72 3.56
CA ALA A 85 6.91 4.25 3.56
C ALA A 85 8.11 3.64 2.82
N GLY A 86 8.86 2.75 3.48
CA GLY A 86 10.06 2.09 2.96
C GLY A 86 9.88 0.59 2.74
N ALA A 87 10.97 -0.17 2.78
CA ALA A 87 10.93 -1.62 2.65
C ALA A 87 10.04 -2.28 3.72
N GLY A 88 9.43 -3.43 3.41
CA GLY A 88 8.54 -4.12 4.34
C GLY A 88 7.17 -3.45 4.59
N THR A 89 6.92 -2.26 4.01
CA THR A 89 5.59 -1.65 4.03
C THR A 89 4.76 -2.07 2.82
N PHE A 90 3.43 -2.13 3.00
CA PHE A 90 2.54 -2.51 1.91
C PHE A 90 2.47 -1.47 0.82
N GLU A 91 2.48 -0.19 1.21
CA GLU A 91 2.41 0.96 0.32
C GLU A 91 3.59 0.97 -0.64
N ASN A 92 4.79 0.73 -0.12
CA ASN A 92 5.98 0.54 -0.95
C ASN A 92 5.82 -0.63 -1.93
N ALA A 93 5.36 -1.80 -1.46
CA ALA A 93 5.19 -2.97 -2.31
C ALA A 93 4.21 -2.72 -3.47
N VAL A 94 3.13 -1.99 -3.21
CA VAL A 94 2.12 -1.64 -4.23
C VAL A 94 2.64 -0.58 -5.21
N LEU A 95 3.17 0.53 -4.71
CA LEU A 95 3.62 1.64 -5.57
C LEU A 95 4.88 1.28 -6.36
N SER A 96 5.71 0.37 -5.85
CA SER A 96 6.87 -0.16 -6.59
C SER A 96 6.49 -1.04 -7.78
N LEU A 97 5.20 -1.37 -7.97
CA LEU A 97 4.74 -1.98 -9.23
C LEU A 97 4.82 -1.01 -10.42
N CYS A 98 4.83 0.31 -10.18
CA CYS A 98 4.86 1.33 -11.23
C CYS A 98 5.99 2.36 -11.09
N GLY A 99 6.83 2.29 -10.05
CA GLY A 99 7.94 3.22 -9.84
C GLY A 99 9.06 2.64 -8.96
N THR A 100 10.04 3.47 -8.62
CA THR A 100 11.14 3.12 -7.72
C THR A 100 11.06 3.99 -6.46
N ASN A 101 10.99 3.38 -5.28
CA ASN A 101 10.93 4.12 -4.02
C ASN A 101 12.31 4.61 -3.58
N MET A 102 12.41 5.88 -3.19
CA MET A 102 13.65 6.50 -2.70
C MET A 102 13.81 6.40 -1.17
N CYS A 103 12.77 6.02 -0.42
CA CYS A 103 12.88 5.71 1.01
C CYS A 103 13.51 4.32 1.19
N THR A 104 14.70 4.29 1.79
CA THR A 104 15.53 3.08 1.92
C THR A 104 15.43 2.39 3.28
N SER A 105 14.73 3.01 4.22
CA SER A 105 14.48 2.42 5.55
C SER A 105 13.71 1.10 5.46
N ASP A 106 13.94 0.22 6.42
CA ASP A 106 13.08 -0.94 6.69
C ASP A 106 11.94 -0.48 7.61
N GLY A 107 10.71 -0.54 7.11
CA GLY A 107 9.55 0.09 7.72
C GLY A 107 9.36 1.53 7.25
N TYR A 108 9.13 2.45 8.19
CA TYR A 108 8.83 3.85 7.86
C TYR A 108 10.05 4.74 8.10
N CYS A 109 10.38 5.56 7.12
CA CYS A 109 11.36 6.65 7.21
C CYS A 109 10.78 7.77 8.10
N GLU A 110 11.53 8.10 9.16
CA GLU A 110 11.23 9.23 10.07
C GLU A 110 12.18 10.42 9.83
N THR A 111 13.23 10.22 9.02
CA THR A 111 14.28 11.22 8.78
C THR A 111 14.59 11.37 7.29
N PHE A 112 15.18 12.52 6.92
CA PHE A 112 15.59 12.80 5.54
C PHE A 112 16.76 11.90 5.09
N ASP A 113 17.62 11.49 6.01
CA ASP A 113 18.80 10.66 5.73
C ASP A 113 18.44 9.29 5.12
N ASP A 114 17.20 8.86 5.32
CA ASP A 114 16.68 7.60 4.78
C ASP A 114 16.23 7.72 3.30
N ILE A 115 16.31 8.92 2.71
CA ILE A 115 15.93 9.22 1.32
C ILE A 115 17.19 9.47 0.49
N THR A 116 17.51 8.55 -0.42
CA THR A 116 18.85 8.52 -1.05
C THR A 116 19.02 9.46 -2.24
N ASP A 117 17.93 9.80 -2.93
CA ASP A 117 17.94 10.64 -4.13
C ASP A 117 16.69 11.53 -4.17
N ALA A 118 16.76 12.60 -4.95
CA ALA A 118 15.59 13.46 -5.21
C ALA A 118 14.52 12.66 -5.96
N PRO A 119 13.29 12.55 -5.42
CA PRO A 119 12.21 11.89 -6.12
C PRO A 119 11.69 12.77 -7.27
N ASP A 120 11.20 12.14 -8.33
CA ASP A 120 10.42 12.84 -9.36
C ASP A 120 9.03 13.20 -8.82
N TYR A 121 8.46 12.32 -7.97
CA TYR A 121 7.12 12.45 -7.42
C TYR A 121 7.06 12.20 -5.92
N ILE A 122 6.27 12.99 -5.21
CA ILE A 122 5.87 12.69 -3.83
C ILE A 122 4.42 12.25 -3.86
N ILE A 123 4.19 10.96 -3.61
CA ILE A 123 2.85 10.43 -3.41
C ILE A 123 2.43 10.72 -1.97
N VAL A 124 1.26 11.32 -1.79
CA VAL A 124 0.80 11.78 -0.47
C VAL A 124 -0.58 11.21 -0.18
N SER A 125 -0.82 10.82 1.07
CA SER A 125 -2.17 10.52 1.54
C SER A 125 -3.11 11.71 1.32
N ASP A 126 -4.33 11.43 0.83
CA ASP A 126 -5.45 12.38 0.72
C ASP A 126 -5.95 12.94 2.07
N GLU A 127 -5.39 12.49 3.20
CA GLU A 127 -5.63 13.06 4.53
C GLU A 127 -4.69 14.22 4.87
N LEU A 128 -3.64 14.43 4.07
CA LEU A 128 -2.67 15.51 4.21
C LEU A 128 -2.89 16.58 3.14
N THR A 129 -2.25 17.72 3.33
CA THR A 129 -2.21 18.84 2.40
C THR A 129 -0.79 19.13 1.92
N GLU A 130 -0.66 19.88 0.83
CA GLU A 130 0.64 20.34 0.34
C GLU A 130 1.41 21.18 1.39
N ALA A 131 0.68 21.93 2.22
CA ALA A 131 1.26 22.70 3.31
C ALA A 131 1.90 21.81 4.39
N ASP A 132 1.33 20.62 4.64
CA ASP A 132 1.90 19.67 5.58
C ASP A 132 3.24 19.11 5.07
N ILE A 133 3.39 18.97 3.75
CA ILE A 133 4.62 18.47 3.13
C ILE A 133 5.68 19.57 3.06
N THR A 134 5.31 20.73 2.52
CA THR A 134 6.23 21.87 2.34
C THR A 134 6.63 22.51 3.68
N GLY A 135 5.81 22.36 4.73
CA GLY A 135 6.12 22.76 6.10
C GLY A 135 6.83 21.70 6.95
N SER A 136 7.08 20.49 6.41
CA SER A 136 7.73 19.41 7.15
C SER A 136 9.24 19.61 7.23
N ASP A 137 9.81 19.43 8.42
CA ASP A 137 11.27 19.41 8.64
C ASP A 137 11.97 18.27 7.87
N VAL A 138 11.23 17.21 7.51
CA VAL A 138 11.76 16.04 6.81
C VAL A 138 11.58 16.16 5.30
N PHE A 139 10.42 16.62 4.84
CA PHE A 139 10.04 16.52 3.42
C PHE A 139 10.10 17.84 2.64
N SER A 140 10.20 18.99 3.31
CA SER A 140 10.25 20.29 2.64
C SER A 140 11.37 20.39 1.60
N ASN A 141 12.54 19.79 1.89
CA ASN A 141 13.69 19.81 0.99
C ASN A 141 13.45 19.01 -0.30
N ILE A 142 12.76 17.87 -0.24
CA ILE A 142 12.45 17.07 -1.44
C ILE A 142 11.24 17.61 -2.21
N ALA A 143 10.34 18.33 -1.54
CA ALA A 143 9.13 18.87 -2.15
C ALA A 143 9.38 20.05 -3.10
N ALA A 144 10.55 20.68 -3.03
CA ALA A 144 10.86 21.83 -3.89
C ALA A 144 10.96 21.46 -5.38
N ASP A 145 11.42 20.24 -5.68
CA ASP A 145 11.74 19.79 -7.04
C ASP A 145 10.86 18.62 -7.53
N ALA A 146 9.99 18.10 -6.67
CA ALA A 146 9.15 16.94 -6.95
C ALA A 146 7.67 17.32 -7.15
N GLU A 147 6.97 16.62 -8.05
CA GLU A 147 5.53 16.79 -8.23
C GLU A 147 4.74 16.04 -7.16
N ILE A 148 3.79 16.71 -6.51
CA ILE A 148 2.96 16.13 -5.44
C ILE A 148 1.68 15.53 -6.03
N ILE A 149 1.45 14.25 -5.75
CA ILE A 149 0.25 13.51 -6.20
C ILE A 149 -0.46 12.94 -4.97
N PHE A 150 -1.74 13.29 -4.80
CA PHE A 150 -2.55 12.77 -3.70
C PHE A 150 -3.26 11.47 -4.09
N VAL A 151 -3.20 10.47 -3.21
CA VAL A 151 -3.86 9.17 -3.36
C VAL A 151 -4.57 8.77 -2.06
N SER A 152 -5.58 7.91 -2.18
CA SER A 152 -6.38 7.52 -1.02
C SER A 152 -5.66 6.53 -0.10
N SER A 153 -5.22 6.98 1.07
CA SER A 153 -4.53 6.16 2.10
C SER A 153 -5.38 4.97 2.55
N ALA A 154 -6.71 5.17 2.61
CA ALA A 154 -7.68 4.15 2.96
C ALA A 154 -7.62 2.89 2.06
N ARG A 155 -7.02 2.98 0.86
CA ARG A 155 -6.81 1.83 -0.03
C ARG A 155 -5.71 0.90 0.49
N PHE A 156 -4.70 1.44 1.16
CA PHE A 156 -3.63 0.66 1.76
C PHE A 156 -4.03 0.08 3.13
N GLU A 157 -4.79 0.83 3.93
CA GLU A 157 -5.28 0.36 5.24
C GLU A 157 -6.32 -0.76 5.14
N ARG A 158 -7.10 -0.74 4.05
CA ARG A 158 -8.16 -1.73 3.76
C ARG A 158 -7.92 -2.34 2.38
N PRO A 159 -6.84 -3.13 2.25
CA PRO A 159 -6.36 -3.60 0.97
C PRO A 159 -7.40 -4.52 0.35
N SER A 160 -7.83 -4.14 -0.85
CA SER A 160 -8.82 -4.86 -1.65
C SER A 160 -8.58 -4.59 -3.13
N ALA A 161 -9.43 -5.13 -4.00
CA ALA A 161 -9.39 -4.81 -5.44
C ALA A 161 -9.43 -3.31 -5.75
N ARG A 162 -9.90 -2.48 -4.80
CA ARG A 162 -9.89 -1.01 -4.90
C ARG A 162 -8.49 -0.41 -4.92
N LEU A 163 -7.42 -1.18 -4.64
CA LEU A 163 -6.05 -0.71 -4.84
C LEU A 163 -5.80 -0.21 -6.28
N ALA A 164 -6.57 -0.70 -7.25
CA ALA A 164 -6.57 -0.16 -8.61
C ALA A 164 -6.86 1.35 -8.67
N ASP A 165 -7.68 1.89 -7.76
CA ASP A 165 -8.00 3.32 -7.66
C ASP A 165 -6.74 4.18 -7.44
N VAL A 166 -5.71 3.63 -6.77
CA VAL A 166 -4.43 4.32 -6.53
C VAL A 166 -3.69 4.51 -7.85
N PHE A 167 -3.62 3.46 -8.68
CA PHE A 167 -2.96 3.54 -9.98
C PHE A 167 -3.70 4.46 -10.95
N THR A 168 -5.03 4.44 -10.95
CA THR A 168 -5.85 5.38 -11.72
C THR A 168 -5.62 6.83 -11.28
N ALA A 169 -5.51 7.10 -9.98
CA ALA A 169 -5.22 8.44 -9.47
C ALA A 169 -3.84 8.94 -9.96
N ILE A 170 -2.82 8.08 -9.89
CA ILE A 170 -1.47 8.39 -10.37
C ILE A 170 -1.49 8.64 -11.88
N GLU A 171 -2.07 7.74 -12.67
CA GLU A 171 -2.13 7.87 -14.13
C GLU A 171 -2.81 9.18 -14.57
N ASN A 172 -3.91 9.56 -13.91
CA ASN A 172 -4.60 10.81 -14.17
C ASN A 172 -3.74 12.04 -13.86
N ALA A 173 -3.00 12.02 -12.75
CA ALA A 173 -2.08 13.11 -12.39
C ALA A 173 -0.96 13.25 -13.43
N LEU A 174 -0.31 12.14 -13.80
CA LEU A 174 0.76 12.11 -14.80
C LEU A 174 0.29 12.58 -16.18
N SER A 175 -0.93 12.22 -16.57
CA SER A 175 -1.53 12.65 -17.85
C SER A 175 -1.90 14.13 -17.85
N GLY A 176 -2.34 14.65 -16.70
CA GLY A 176 -2.64 16.08 -16.51
C GLY A 176 -1.39 16.94 -16.60
N ALA A 177 -0.29 16.51 -15.97
CA ALA A 177 1.00 17.22 -16.01
C ALA A 177 1.56 17.35 -17.43
N GLN A 178 1.41 16.30 -18.26
CA GLN A 178 1.86 16.30 -19.66
C GLN A 178 1.09 17.29 -20.55
N GLN A 179 -0.19 17.57 -20.27
CA GLN A 179 -1.00 18.50 -21.06
C GLN A 179 -0.71 19.98 -20.75
N THR A 180 -0.13 20.28 -19.58
CA THR A 180 0.25 21.65 -19.18
C THR A 180 1.64 22.09 -19.64
N ALA A 181 2.44 21.17 -20.19
CA ALA A 181 3.82 21.42 -20.62
C ALA A 181 3.99 21.69 -22.13
N GLU A 182 2.91 21.65 -22.93
CA GLU A 182 2.86 22.05 -24.36
C GLU A 182 2.28 23.45 -24.55
#